data_AF-A0A353N006-F1
#
_entry.id   AF-A0A353N006-F1
#
_cell.length_a   1.000
_cell.length_b   1.000
_cell.length_c   1.000
_cell.angle_alpha   90.00
_cell.angle_beta   90.00
_cell.angle_gamma   90.00
#
_symmetry.space_group_name_H-M   'P 1'
#
loop_
_entity.id
_entity.type
_entity.pdbx_description
1 polymer ?
#
loop_
_entity_poly.entity_id
_entity_poly.type
_entity_poly.pdbx_seq_one_letter_code
_entity_poly.pdbx_strand_id
1 'polypeptide(L)'
;EVMQGSASDLFTIPDRSITAVVVDPPYADNVQYSELADFFYVWLKRTVGDIYPEWYMTPLSPNTMEMVVNEARVRAALPALSGVKAKESAYAEYEKQMTASFKEIRRILKDDGVLSVMFTHKRQEAWESLFASLIAAGFIVTATWPIKTESEHSLHQAKKNAAQSTVILVARKRPDNAGTGYFDRTMIEAINFNATEAAQRLEAEGLNPVDQLVGAFGPAMKAFSRYDEVRTDTGERVRVGEAIRIASDAVSAWRVEKLAKRGLEGVEPEGRFALLCWDVLRAAEFRFNEAKLLGNAVGMEIDNLVAAGLVVKSGDNVKILSAGERRRERPLNAQQAELLLLEGNSVGGRGRRGVALKIHPQDDSFRTAMDGCHALALAYLEAGGGSAGIGAASALARRQGW
;
A
#
# COMPACT_ATOMS: atom_id res chain seq x y z
N GLU A 1 -15.05 -3.93 -34.06
CA GLU A 1 -14.35 -2.81 -34.71
C GLU A 1 -13.13 -2.46 -33.87
N VAL A 2 -12.02 -2.07 -34.50
CA VAL A 2 -10.81 -1.62 -33.82
C VAL A 2 -10.54 -0.20 -34.29
N MET A 3 -10.32 0.72 -33.36
CA MET A 3 -10.09 2.13 -33.63
C MET A 3 -8.75 2.56 -33.04
N GLN A 4 -8.04 3.44 -33.73
CA GLN A 4 -6.86 4.11 -33.21
C GLN A 4 -7.25 5.53 -32.80
N GLY A 5 -7.01 5.88 -31.54
CA GLY A 5 -7.36 7.20 -31.01
C GLY A 5 -7.03 7.30 -29.53
N SER A 6 -7.22 8.49 -28.96
CA SER A 6 -7.12 8.68 -27.51
C SER A 6 -8.40 8.19 -26.83
N ALA A 7 -8.26 7.50 -25.70
CA ALA A 7 -9.43 7.18 -24.86
C ALA A 7 -10.11 8.43 -24.27
N SER A 8 -9.45 9.59 -24.32
CA SER A 8 -10.02 10.89 -23.96
C SER A 8 -10.85 11.55 -25.07
N ASP A 9 -10.99 10.90 -26.23
CA ASP A 9 -11.83 11.37 -27.33
C ASP A 9 -12.44 10.17 -28.08
N LEU A 10 -13.69 9.85 -27.75
CA LEU A 10 -14.43 8.73 -28.34
C LEU A 10 -15.56 9.25 -29.23
N PHE A 11 -15.33 10.32 -30.00
CA PHE A 11 -16.35 11.01 -30.80
C PHE A 11 -17.13 10.13 -31.78
N THR A 12 -16.55 9.01 -32.23
CA THR A 12 -17.20 8.04 -33.12
C THR A 12 -18.27 7.23 -32.42
N ILE A 13 -18.25 7.16 -31.08
CA ILE A 13 -19.18 6.40 -30.27
C ILE A 13 -20.28 7.35 -29.74
N PRO A 14 -21.57 7.10 -30.05
CA PRO A 14 -22.66 7.93 -29.58
C PRO A 14 -22.83 7.92 -28.06
N ASP A 15 -23.39 8.99 -27.53
CA ASP A 15 -23.77 9.10 -26.12
C ASP A 15 -24.70 7.95 -25.71
N ARG A 16 -24.51 7.43 -24.50
CA ARG A 16 -25.36 6.39 -23.88
C ARG A 16 -25.62 5.16 -24.76
N SER A 17 -24.65 4.77 -25.58
CA SER A 17 -24.76 3.64 -26.51
C SER A 17 -24.16 2.34 -25.97
N ILE A 18 -23.20 2.42 -25.04
CA ILE A 18 -22.42 1.28 -24.55
C ILE A 18 -22.96 0.75 -23.22
N THR A 19 -23.14 -0.57 -23.12
CA THR A 19 -23.68 -1.21 -21.90
C THR A 19 -22.61 -1.48 -20.86
N ALA A 20 -21.41 -1.86 -21.30
CA ALA A 20 -20.28 -2.13 -20.43
C ALA A 20 -18.97 -1.65 -21.06
N VAL A 21 -18.10 -1.07 -20.25
CA VAL A 21 -16.75 -0.68 -20.63
C VAL A 21 -15.77 -1.38 -19.70
N VAL A 22 -14.81 -2.10 -20.26
CA VAL A 22 -13.75 -2.79 -19.52
C VAL A 22 -12.43 -2.17 -19.92
N VAL A 23 -11.70 -1.62 -18.95
CA VAL A 23 -10.45 -0.91 -19.19
C VAL A 23 -9.35 -1.42 -18.28
N ASP A 24 -8.16 -1.47 -18.85
CA ASP A 24 -6.89 -1.70 -18.15
C ASP A 24 -6.00 -0.47 -18.39
N PRO A 25 -6.21 0.62 -17.62
CA PRO A 25 -5.46 1.86 -17.79
C PRO A 25 -4.00 1.69 -17.33
N PRO A 26 -3.07 2.57 -17.75
CA PRO A 26 -1.70 2.53 -17.25
C PRO A 26 -1.64 2.74 -15.73
N TYR A 27 -0.74 2.02 -15.04
CA TYR A 27 -0.63 2.06 -13.57
C TYR A 27 0.38 3.12 -13.11
N ALA A 28 0.04 4.39 -13.31
CA ALA A 28 0.86 5.55 -12.94
C ALA A 28 2.28 5.51 -13.58
N ASP A 29 3.34 5.34 -12.79
CA ASP A 29 4.74 5.32 -13.24
C ASP A 29 5.30 3.89 -13.42
N ASN A 30 4.48 2.84 -13.30
CA ASN A 30 4.94 1.46 -13.39
C ASN A 30 5.63 1.15 -14.72
N VAL A 31 5.08 1.64 -15.83
CA VAL A 31 5.60 1.45 -17.19
C VAL A 31 5.36 2.72 -17.99
N GLN A 32 6.39 3.19 -18.71
CA GLN A 32 6.29 4.28 -19.67
C GLN A 32 6.02 3.67 -21.06
N TYR A 33 4.74 3.46 -21.38
CA TYR A 33 4.30 2.63 -22.50
C TYR A 33 4.74 3.17 -23.85
N SER A 34 4.61 4.47 -24.08
CA SER A 34 4.98 5.05 -25.38
C SER A 34 6.49 4.92 -25.64
N GLU A 35 7.30 5.14 -24.60
CA GLU A 35 8.77 5.04 -24.70
C GLU A 35 9.21 3.60 -24.99
N LEU A 36 8.53 2.62 -24.38
CA LEU A 36 8.74 1.20 -24.66
C LEU A 36 8.24 0.82 -26.07
N ALA A 37 7.07 1.34 -26.45
CA ALA A 37 6.43 1.06 -27.72
C ALA A 37 7.25 1.57 -28.91
N ASP A 38 7.98 2.67 -28.76
CA ASP A 38 8.82 3.25 -29.83
C ASP A 38 9.84 2.27 -30.40
N PHE A 39 10.38 1.38 -29.57
CA PHE A 39 11.26 0.32 -30.04
C PHE A 39 10.55 -0.58 -31.07
N PHE A 40 9.32 -1.02 -30.77
CA PHE A 40 8.54 -1.89 -31.65
C PHE A 40 7.91 -1.14 -32.82
N TYR A 41 7.44 0.08 -32.59
CA TYR A 41 6.75 0.93 -33.55
C TYR A 41 7.59 1.15 -34.81
N VAL A 42 8.89 1.41 -34.65
CA VAL A 42 9.84 1.65 -35.75
C VAL A 42 9.99 0.41 -36.65
N TRP A 43 9.91 -0.80 -36.09
CA TRP A 43 9.93 -2.05 -36.86
C TRP A 43 8.58 -2.33 -37.51
N LEU A 44 7.48 -2.21 -36.78
CA LEU A 44 6.13 -2.42 -37.29
C LEU A 44 5.81 -1.47 -38.45
N LYS A 45 6.20 -0.19 -38.33
CA LYS A 45 6.09 0.79 -39.42
C LYS A 45 6.77 0.35 -40.71
N ARG A 46 7.92 -0.36 -40.64
CA ARG A 46 8.64 -0.83 -41.82
C ARG A 46 8.09 -2.13 -42.40
N THR A 47 7.42 -2.94 -41.58
CA THR A 47 6.93 -4.26 -42.01
C THR A 47 5.48 -4.21 -42.47
N VAL A 48 4.63 -3.42 -41.80
CA VAL A 48 3.18 -3.35 -42.06
C VAL A 48 2.66 -1.93 -42.26
N GLY A 49 3.53 -0.92 -42.27
CA GLY A 49 3.12 0.48 -42.48
C GLY A 49 2.48 0.74 -43.84
N ASP A 50 2.85 0.00 -44.88
CA ASP A 50 2.19 0.10 -46.19
C ASP A 50 0.78 -0.51 -46.20
N ILE A 51 0.48 -1.41 -45.25
CA ILE A 51 -0.82 -2.06 -45.08
C ILE A 51 -1.74 -1.21 -44.19
N TYR A 52 -1.20 -0.60 -43.14
CA TYR A 52 -1.93 0.26 -42.19
C TYR A 52 -1.29 1.65 -42.10
N PRO A 53 -1.26 2.42 -43.21
CA PRO A 53 -0.55 3.70 -43.26
C PRO A 53 -1.04 4.70 -42.21
N GLU A 54 -2.34 4.71 -41.93
CA GLU A 54 -2.97 5.56 -40.92
C GLU A 54 -2.46 5.29 -39.50
N TRP A 55 -2.06 4.06 -39.18
CA TRP A 55 -1.54 3.70 -37.85
C TRP A 55 -0.08 4.08 -37.65
N TYR A 56 0.67 4.26 -38.75
CA TYR A 56 2.12 4.47 -38.74
C TYR A 56 2.56 5.81 -39.36
N MET A 57 1.68 6.82 -39.40
CA MET A 57 1.99 8.11 -40.04
C MET A 57 3.10 8.88 -39.31
N THR A 58 3.15 8.82 -37.98
CA THR A 58 4.12 9.58 -37.19
C THR A 58 5.50 8.90 -37.14
N PRO A 59 6.59 9.65 -36.87
CA PRO A 59 7.92 9.06 -36.71
C PRO A 59 8.02 8.04 -35.56
N LEU A 60 7.32 8.34 -34.46
CA LEU A 60 7.27 7.55 -33.22
C LEU A 60 5.83 7.44 -32.72
N SER A 61 5.62 6.63 -31.69
CA SER A 61 4.31 6.44 -31.06
C SER A 61 3.80 7.76 -30.47
N PRO A 62 2.51 8.11 -30.65
CA PRO A 62 1.93 9.27 -29.98
C PRO A 62 2.06 9.16 -28.46
N ASN A 63 2.64 10.18 -27.83
CA ASN A 63 2.96 10.13 -26.39
C ASN A 63 2.42 11.33 -25.59
N THR A 64 1.91 12.37 -26.25
CA THR A 64 1.47 13.61 -25.57
C THR A 64 0.22 13.43 -24.72
N MET A 65 -0.66 12.49 -25.08
CA MET A 65 -1.90 12.18 -24.36
C MET A 65 -1.81 10.90 -23.51
N GLU A 66 -0.59 10.41 -23.28
CA GLU A 66 -0.36 9.22 -22.49
C GLU A 66 -0.77 9.43 -21.02
N MET A 67 -1.51 8.48 -20.46
CA MET A 67 -1.99 8.52 -19.08
C MET A 67 -1.00 7.83 -18.15
N VAL A 68 0.24 8.32 -18.07
CA VAL A 68 1.30 7.81 -17.17
C VAL A 68 1.88 8.93 -16.31
N VAL A 69 2.43 8.58 -15.15
CA VAL A 69 3.23 9.52 -14.36
C VAL A 69 4.66 9.51 -14.90
N ASN A 70 5.06 10.59 -15.56
CA ASN A 70 6.40 10.73 -16.16
C ASN A 70 7.10 12.01 -15.67
N GLU A 71 7.88 11.88 -14.59
CA GLU A 71 8.64 13.00 -14.02
C GLU A 71 9.73 13.54 -14.97
N ALA A 72 10.29 12.69 -15.85
CA ALA A 72 11.29 13.11 -16.83
C ALA A 72 10.67 14.04 -17.87
N ARG A 73 9.48 13.72 -18.37
CA ARG A 73 8.72 14.56 -19.30
C ARG A 73 8.36 15.91 -18.68
N VAL A 74 7.90 15.91 -17.43
CA VAL A 74 7.62 17.16 -16.71
C VAL A 74 8.87 18.01 -16.54
N ARG A 75 10.01 17.42 -16.15
CA ARG A 75 11.28 18.16 -16.03
C ARG A 75 11.78 18.72 -17.36
N ALA A 76 11.58 17.98 -18.46
CA ALA A 76 11.94 18.46 -19.79
C ALA A 76 11.06 19.65 -20.22
N ALA A 77 9.75 19.60 -19.95
CA ALA A 77 8.81 20.66 -20.29
C ALA A 77 8.93 21.89 -19.36
N LEU A 78 9.21 21.66 -18.08
CA LEU A 78 9.29 22.68 -17.03
C LEU A 78 10.59 22.50 -16.23
N PRO A 79 11.75 22.93 -16.76
CA PRO A 79 13.06 22.73 -16.11
C PRO A 79 13.19 23.37 -14.72
N ALA A 80 12.34 24.36 -14.42
CA ALA A 80 12.28 25.02 -13.12
C ALA A 80 11.63 24.14 -12.02
N LEU A 81 10.85 23.11 -12.38
CA LEU A 81 10.28 22.17 -11.43
C LEU A 81 11.27 21.02 -11.19
N SER A 82 11.58 20.77 -9.92
CA SER A 82 12.44 19.66 -9.51
C SER A 82 11.95 19.02 -8.22
N GLY A 83 12.43 17.81 -7.95
CA GLY A 83 12.07 17.02 -6.77
C GLY A 83 10.56 16.83 -6.63
N VAL A 84 10.05 17.09 -5.42
CA VAL A 84 8.63 16.88 -5.06
C VAL A 84 7.67 17.60 -6.00
N LYS A 85 7.96 18.84 -6.39
CA LYS A 85 7.06 19.63 -7.25
C LYS A 85 6.94 19.07 -8.66
N ALA A 86 8.02 18.50 -9.21
CA ALA A 86 7.97 17.84 -10.51
C ALA A 86 7.11 16.57 -10.46
N LYS A 87 7.23 15.81 -9.37
CA LYS A 87 6.40 14.63 -9.11
C LYS A 87 4.92 14.98 -8.94
N GLU A 88 4.60 15.98 -8.12
CA GLU A 88 3.22 16.46 -7.94
C GLU A 88 2.60 16.90 -9.27
N SER A 89 3.35 17.62 -10.09
CA SER A 89 2.91 18.05 -11.43
C SER A 89 2.69 16.85 -12.37
N ALA A 90 3.55 15.83 -12.34
CA ALA A 90 3.38 14.61 -13.12
C ALA A 90 2.12 13.84 -12.72
N TYR A 91 1.83 13.76 -11.42
CA TYR A 91 0.59 13.18 -10.90
C TYR A 91 -0.65 13.99 -11.28
N ALA A 92 -0.57 15.32 -11.25
CA ALA A 92 -1.67 16.18 -11.65
C ALA A 92 -2.02 16.03 -13.15
N GLU A 93 -1.02 15.93 -14.03
CA GLU A 93 -1.27 15.67 -15.45
C GLU A 93 -1.85 14.26 -15.67
N TYR A 94 -1.32 13.25 -14.97
CA TYR A 94 -1.89 11.91 -14.99
C TYR A 94 -3.37 11.90 -14.57
N GLU A 95 -3.71 12.52 -13.44
CA GLU A 95 -5.10 12.60 -12.94
C GLU A 95 -6.00 13.33 -13.93
N LYS A 96 -5.52 14.42 -14.53
CA LYS A 96 -6.27 15.19 -15.55
C LYS A 96 -6.58 14.33 -16.78
N GLN A 97 -5.60 13.63 -17.33
CA GLN A 97 -5.78 12.81 -18.54
C GLN A 97 -6.65 11.57 -18.26
N MET A 98 -6.45 10.92 -17.10
CA MET A 98 -7.33 9.83 -16.65
C MET A 98 -8.77 10.31 -16.45
N THR A 99 -8.97 11.49 -15.87
CA THR A 99 -10.31 12.10 -15.72
C THR A 99 -10.97 12.36 -17.06
N ALA A 100 -10.22 12.86 -18.05
CA ALA A 100 -10.74 13.10 -19.40
C ALA A 100 -11.21 11.79 -20.05
N SER A 101 -10.41 10.72 -19.94
CA SER A 101 -10.78 9.38 -20.40
C SER A 101 -12.07 8.87 -19.74
N PHE A 102 -12.15 8.98 -18.41
CA PHE A 102 -13.34 8.54 -17.69
C PHE A 102 -14.56 9.40 -18.00
N LYS A 103 -14.42 10.70 -18.28
CA LYS A 103 -15.54 11.54 -18.72
C LYS A 103 -16.08 11.08 -20.07
N GLU A 104 -15.21 10.73 -21.01
CA GLU A 104 -15.65 10.15 -22.28
C GLU A 104 -16.31 8.79 -22.09
N ILE A 105 -15.75 7.94 -21.23
CA ILE A 105 -16.38 6.67 -20.86
C ILE A 105 -17.77 6.92 -20.26
N ARG A 106 -17.94 7.90 -19.36
CA ARG A 106 -19.25 8.26 -18.79
C ARG A 106 -20.22 8.73 -19.87
N ARG A 107 -19.77 9.50 -20.86
CA ARG A 107 -20.62 9.99 -21.97
C ARG A 107 -21.20 8.82 -22.77
N ILE A 108 -20.35 7.89 -23.19
CA ILE A 108 -20.75 6.76 -24.06
C ILE A 108 -21.51 5.67 -23.32
N LEU A 109 -21.29 5.52 -22.01
CA LEU A 109 -21.93 4.48 -21.21
C LEU A 109 -23.42 4.77 -21.06
N LYS A 110 -24.27 3.75 -21.07
CA LYS A 110 -25.69 3.86 -20.67
C LYS A 110 -25.81 4.25 -19.20
N ASP A 111 -26.96 4.78 -18.82
CA ASP A 111 -27.18 5.26 -17.45
C ASP A 111 -27.17 4.12 -16.42
N ASP A 112 -27.58 2.91 -16.82
CA ASP A 112 -27.47 1.67 -16.05
C ASP A 112 -26.20 0.85 -16.35
N GLY A 113 -25.33 1.38 -17.20
CA GLY A 113 -24.12 0.69 -17.66
C GLY A 113 -23.07 0.53 -16.56
N VAL A 114 -22.08 -0.32 -16.86
CA VAL A 114 -21.00 -0.67 -15.94
C VAL A 114 -19.63 -0.35 -16.51
N LEU A 115 -18.80 0.31 -15.70
CA LEU A 115 -17.38 0.47 -15.94
C LEU A 115 -16.61 -0.52 -15.06
N SER A 116 -15.79 -1.35 -15.68
CA SER A 116 -14.84 -2.24 -15.02
C SER A 116 -13.43 -1.72 -15.25
N VAL A 117 -12.69 -1.43 -14.18
CA VAL A 117 -11.31 -0.91 -14.25
C VAL A 117 -10.36 -1.90 -13.60
N MET A 118 -9.40 -2.40 -14.35
CA MET A 118 -8.29 -3.20 -13.81
C MET A 118 -7.23 -2.26 -13.25
N PHE A 119 -6.78 -2.50 -12.03
CA PHE A 119 -5.72 -1.70 -11.43
C PHE A 119 -5.00 -2.47 -10.33
N THR A 120 -3.68 -2.31 -10.25
CA THR A 120 -2.92 -2.70 -9.07
C THR A 120 -1.69 -1.82 -8.91
N HIS A 121 -1.49 -1.31 -7.69
CA HIS A 121 -0.35 -0.46 -7.40
C HIS A 121 0.04 -0.53 -5.92
N LYS A 122 1.35 -0.48 -5.64
CA LYS A 122 1.90 -0.57 -4.27
C LYS A 122 1.76 0.71 -3.47
N ARG A 123 1.76 1.85 -4.16
CA ARG A 123 1.65 3.18 -3.54
C ARG A 123 0.20 3.65 -3.51
N GLN A 124 -0.23 4.13 -2.35
CA GLN A 124 -1.55 4.72 -2.12
C GLN A 124 -1.84 5.90 -3.07
N GLU A 125 -0.83 6.69 -3.40
CA GLU A 125 -0.94 7.89 -4.24
C GLU A 125 -1.49 7.57 -5.64
N ALA A 126 -1.19 6.37 -6.16
CA ALA A 126 -1.74 5.91 -7.42
C ALA A 126 -3.23 5.53 -7.30
N TRP A 127 -3.63 4.91 -6.18
CA TRP A 127 -5.03 4.64 -5.87
C TRP A 127 -5.82 5.94 -5.66
N GLU A 128 -5.23 6.91 -4.95
CA GLU A 128 -5.80 8.24 -4.77
C GLU A 128 -6.08 8.90 -6.11
N SER A 129 -5.10 8.90 -7.01
CA SER A 129 -5.24 9.49 -8.34
C SER A 129 -6.34 8.79 -9.14
N LEU A 130 -6.38 7.45 -9.14
CA LEU A 130 -7.41 6.69 -9.84
C LEU A 130 -8.82 6.99 -9.32
N PHE A 131 -9.02 6.94 -7.99
CA PHE A 131 -10.32 7.22 -7.39
C PHE A 131 -10.72 8.68 -7.58
N ALA A 132 -9.79 9.62 -7.45
CA ALA A 132 -10.03 11.03 -7.73
C ALA A 132 -10.51 11.23 -9.16
N SER A 133 -9.85 10.61 -10.16
CA SER A 133 -10.26 10.67 -11.56
C SER A 133 -11.65 10.07 -11.79
N LEU A 134 -11.95 8.91 -11.21
CA LEU A 134 -13.28 8.28 -11.31
C LEU A 134 -14.38 9.18 -10.70
N ILE A 135 -14.16 9.70 -9.50
CA ILE A 135 -15.12 10.55 -8.79
C ILE A 135 -15.35 11.86 -9.56
N ALA A 136 -14.27 12.49 -10.03
CA ALA A 136 -14.30 13.73 -10.81
C ALA A 136 -14.98 13.54 -12.18
N ALA A 137 -14.88 12.34 -12.76
CA ALA A 137 -15.60 11.96 -13.96
C ALA A 137 -17.08 11.59 -13.72
N GLY A 138 -17.54 11.58 -12.47
CA GLY A 138 -18.94 11.30 -12.13
C GLY A 138 -19.25 9.82 -11.89
N PHE A 139 -18.28 9.00 -11.48
CA PHE A 139 -18.55 7.62 -11.11
C PHE A 139 -18.70 7.42 -9.60
N ILE A 140 -19.55 6.45 -9.24
CA ILE A 140 -19.58 5.85 -7.91
C ILE A 140 -18.87 4.50 -8.02
N VAL A 141 -17.95 4.23 -7.11
CA VAL A 141 -17.32 2.91 -6.98
C VAL A 141 -18.23 2.02 -6.14
N THR A 142 -18.54 0.84 -6.65
CA THR A 142 -19.58 -0.03 -6.08
C THR A 142 -19.04 -1.36 -5.55
N ALA A 143 -17.99 -1.89 -6.16
CA ALA A 143 -17.38 -3.16 -5.76
C ALA A 143 -15.93 -3.26 -6.23
N THR A 144 -15.23 -4.24 -5.67
CA THR A 144 -13.87 -4.66 -6.01
C THR A 144 -13.77 -6.18 -6.02
N TRP A 145 -12.95 -6.68 -6.92
CA TRP A 145 -12.64 -8.09 -7.06
C TRP A 145 -11.15 -8.25 -7.30
N PRO A 146 -10.36 -8.61 -6.27
CA PRO A 146 -8.98 -8.99 -6.47
C PRO A 146 -8.93 -10.36 -7.17
N ILE A 147 -8.22 -10.42 -8.28
CA ILE A 147 -8.01 -11.64 -9.07
C ILE A 147 -6.52 -11.96 -9.04
N LYS A 148 -6.18 -13.20 -8.67
CA LYS A 148 -4.81 -13.71 -8.75
C LYS A 148 -4.43 -13.85 -10.22
N THR A 149 -3.59 -12.94 -10.71
CA THR A 149 -3.18 -12.90 -12.12
C THR A 149 -1.70 -13.25 -12.31
N GLU A 150 -0.89 -13.27 -11.25
CA GLU A 150 0.53 -13.63 -11.32
C GLU A 150 0.80 -15.10 -10.92
N SER A 151 1.73 -15.76 -11.63
CA SER A 151 2.18 -17.12 -11.34
C SER A 151 3.06 -17.17 -10.09
N GLU A 152 2.81 -18.12 -9.19
CA GLU A 152 3.57 -18.36 -7.95
C GLU A 152 5.08 -18.66 -8.19
N HIS A 153 5.47 -18.94 -9.45
CA HIS A 153 6.82 -19.38 -9.81
C HIS A 153 7.77 -18.29 -10.35
N SER A 154 7.41 -17.00 -10.30
CA SER A 154 8.34 -15.93 -10.68
C SER A 154 9.44 -15.76 -9.62
N LEU A 155 10.57 -16.44 -9.83
CA LEU A 155 11.80 -16.41 -9.01
C LEU A 155 12.33 -15.00 -8.72
N HIS A 156 11.89 -13.98 -9.46
CA HIS A 156 12.29 -12.58 -9.28
C HIS A 156 11.59 -11.86 -8.12
N GLN A 157 10.53 -12.43 -7.53
CA GLN A 157 9.73 -11.78 -6.47
C GLN A 157 9.87 -12.40 -5.07
N ALA A 158 10.66 -13.46 -4.89
CA ALA A 158 10.83 -14.16 -3.60
C ALA A 158 11.36 -13.29 -2.43
N LYS A 159 11.71 -12.01 -2.68
CA LYS A 159 12.11 -11.03 -1.66
C LYS A 159 11.28 -9.74 -1.64
N LYS A 160 10.22 -9.63 -2.42
CA LYS A 160 9.41 -8.40 -2.52
C LYS A 160 7.93 -8.75 -2.46
N ASN A 161 7.33 -8.49 -1.29
CA ASN A 161 5.90 -8.52 -1.05
C ASN A 161 5.16 -7.57 -2.01
N ALA A 162 4.87 -8.03 -3.22
CA ALA A 162 3.99 -7.35 -4.15
C ALA A 162 2.55 -7.84 -3.92
N ALA A 163 1.57 -7.01 -4.25
CA ALA A 163 0.22 -7.49 -4.46
C ALA A 163 0.29 -8.55 -5.57
N GLN A 164 -0.07 -9.79 -5.25
CA GLN A 164 -0.07 -10.91 -6.21
C GLN A 164 -1.32 -10.89 -7.11
N SER A 165 -2.25 -9.99 -6.80
CA SER A 165 -3.55 -9.89 -7.45
C SER A 165 -3.72 -8.55 -8.18
N THR A 166 -4.35 -8.60 -9.34
CA THR A 166 -4.91 -7.44 -10.02
C THR A 166 -6.31 -7.18 -9.48
N VAL A 167 -6.62 -5.94 -9.10
CA VAL A 167 -7.96 -5.61 -8.60
C VAL A 167 -8.83 -5.10 -9.73
N ILE A 168 -10.01 -5.69 -9.87
CA ILE A 168 -11.05 -5.20 -10.76
C ILE A 168 -12.02 -4.35 -9.94
N LEU A 169 -12.04 -3.05 -10.25
CA LEU A 169 -12.98 -2.07 -9.69
C LEU A 169 -14.24 -2.01 -10.56
N VAL A 170 -15.39 -2.02 -9.91
CA VAL A 170 -16.69 -1.85 -10.57
C VAL A 170 -17.25 -0.47 -10.24
N ALA A 171 -17.41 0.34 -11.26
CA ALA A 171 -17.92 1.69 -11.17
C ALA A 171 -19.21 1.84 -11.99
N ARG A 172 -20.12 2.69 -11.50
CA ARG A 172 -21.39 3.03 -12.16
C ARG A 172 -21.55 4.53 -12.22
N LYS A 173 -22.38 5.00 -13.15
CA LYS A 173 -22.70 6.43 -13.22
C LYS A 173 -23.30 6.90 -11.89
N ARG A 174 -22.70 7.94 -11.32
CA ARG A 174 -23.33 8.74 -10.26
C ARG A 174 -24.50 9.52 -10.86
N PRO A 175 -25.64 9.65 -10.16
CA PRO A 175 -26.69 10.59 -10.55
C PRO A 175 -26.12 12.01 -10.74
N ASP A 176 -26.64 12.75 -11.71
CA ASP A 176 -26.25 14.14 -11.88
C ASP A 176 -26.70 14.96 -10.67
N ASN A 177 -25.89 15.94 -10.25
CA ASN A 177 -26.14 16.78 -9.07
C ASN A 177 -26.33 15.98 -7.77
N ALA A 178 -25.44 15.01 -7.52
CA ALA A 178 -25.42 14.22 -6.30
C ALA A 178 -25.08 15.04 -5.03
N GLY A 179 -24.65 16.29 -5.21
CA GLY A 179 -24.51 17.28 -4.14
C GLY A 179 -23.28 17.04 -3.27
N THR A 180 -23.25 17.73 -2.14
CA THR A 180 -22.12 17.73 -1.20
C THR A 180 -22.35 16.74 -0.06
N GLY A 181 -21.42 15.82 0.12
CA GLY A 181 -21.35 14.97 1.32
C GLY A 181 -20.58 15.66 2.44
N TYR A 182 -20.99 15.43 3.68
CA TYR A 182 -20.26 15.90 4.85
C TYR A 182 -19.37 14.79 5.39
N PHE A 183 -18.11 15.11 5.65
CA PHE A 183 -17.11 14.22 6.22
C PHE A 183 -17.26 14.13 7.74
N ASP A 184 -18.44 13.66 8.16
CA ASP A 184 -18.83 13.53 9.54
C ASP A 184 -18.61 12.11 10.07
N ARG A 185 -19.01 11.91 11.33
CA ARG A 185 -18.96 10.59 11.97
C ARG A 185 -19.72 9.53 11.17
N THR A 186 -20.86 9.88 10.58
CA THR A 186 -21.70 8.97 9.80
C THR A 186 -20.97 8.44 8.57
N MET A 187 -20.31 9.33 7.81
CA MET A 187 -19.52 8.93 6.65
C MET A 187 -18.32 8.07 7.04
N ILE A 188 -17.62 8.44 8.12
CA ILE A 188 -16.47 7.69 8.64
C ILE A 188 -16.89 6.28 9.07
N GLU A 189 -18.00 6.15 9.80
CA GLU A 189 -18.56 4.86 10.20
C GLU A 189 -18.95 4.00 8.99
N ALA A 190 -19.52 4.60 7.95
CA ALA A 190 -19.85 3.89 6.71
C ALA A 190 -18.59 3.41 5.96
N ILE A 191 -17.53 4.23 5.90
CA ILE A 191 -16.25 3.83 5.30
C ILE A 191 -15.64 2.67 6.08
N ASN A 192 -15.58 2.76 7.42
CA ASN A 192 -15.07 1.71 8.29
C ASN A 192 -15.85 0.41 8.10
N PHE A 193 -17.17 0.47 8.17
CA PHE A 193 -18.04 -0.70 8.01
C PHE A 193 -17.81 -1.39 6.66
N ASN A 194 -17.88 -0.64 5.55
CA ASN A 194 -17.70 -1.21 4.22
C ASN A 194 -16.29 -1.80 4.02
N ALA A 195 -15.26 -1.17 4.58
CA ALA A 195 -13.89 -1.65 4.49
C ALA A 195 -13.71 -2.97 5.25
N THR A 196 -14.21 -3.04 6.49
CA THR A 196 -14.13 -4.23 7.33
C THR A 196 -14.96 -5.39 6.78
N GLU A 197 -16.19 -5.14 6.32
CA GLU A 197 -17.04 -6.16 5.69
C GLU A 197 -16.36 -6.75 4.44
N ALA A 198 -15.78 -5.89 3.59
CA ALA A 198 -15.05 -6.33 2.41
C ALA A 198 -13.83 -7.17 2.77
N ALA A 199 -13.04 -6.75 3.77
CA ALA A 199 -11.88 -7.52 4.22
C ALA A 199 -12.27 -8.90 4.79
N GLN A 200 -13.36 -8.97 5.56
CA GLN A 200 -13.91 -10.25 6.07
C GLN A 200 -14.34 -11.19 4.95
N ARG A 201 -15.06 -10.66 3.94
CA ARG A 201 -15.46 -11.44 2.77
C ARG A 201 -14.24 -11.97 2.02
N LEU A 202 -13.27 -11.12 1.70
CA LEU A 202 -12.07 -11.50 0.95
C LEU A 202 -11.19 -12.49 1.71
N GLU A 203 -11.17 -12.41 3.05
CA GLU A 203 -10.54 -13.42 3.88
C GLU A 203 -11.25 -14.77 3.79
N ALA A 204 -12.59 -14.80 3.87
CA ALA A 204 -13.37 -16.02 3.70
C ALA A 204 -13.19 -16.65 2.31
N GLU A 205 -12.92 -15.83 1.28
CA GLU A 205 -12.56 -16.25 -0.08
C GLU A 205 -11.09 -16.73 -0.21
N GLY A 206 -10.30 -16.69 0.86
CA GLY A 206 -8.92 -17.21 0.90
C GLY A 206 -7.87 -16.27 0.30
N LEU A 207 -8.17 -14.97 0.20
CA LEU A 207 -7.19 -13.98 -0.27
C LEU A 207 -6.18 -13.62 0.81
N ASN A 208 -4.98 -13.24 0.37
CA ASN A 208 -3.90 -12.88 1.28
C ASN A 208 -4.16 -11.52 1.96
N PRO A 209 -3.43 -11.18 3.05
CA PRO A 209 -3.62 -9.95 3.81
C PRO A 209 -3.51 -8.64 3.00
N VAL A 210 -2.68 -8.61 1.96
CA VAL A 210 -2.49 -7.43 1.10
C VAL A 210 -3.69 -7.25 0.17
N ASP A 211 -4.15 -8.34 -0.43
CA ASP A 211 -5.30 -8.35 -1.33
C ASP A 211 -6.61 -8.01 -0.58
N GLN A 212 -6.73 -8.43 0.68
CA GLN A 212 -7.82 -8.02 1.58
C GLN A 212 -7.84 -6.50 1.78
N LEU A 213 -6.67 -5.89 2.01
CA LEU A 213 -6.54 -4.44 2.24
C LEU A 213 -6.88 -3.64 0.98
N VAL A 214 -6.20 -3.95 -0.13
CA VAL A 214 -6.41 -3.23 -1.39
C VAL A 214 -7.82 -3.48 -1.93
N GLY A 215 -8.31 -4.71 -1.80
CA GLY A 215 -9.68 -5.07 -2.14
C GLY A 215 -10.73 -4.31 -1.31
N ALA A 216 -10.43 -3.90 -0.08
CA ALA A 216 -11.38 -3.13 0.73
C ALA A 216 -11.58 -1.67 0.26
N PHE A 217 -10.64 -1.10 -0.52
CA PHE A 217 -10.69 0.31 -0.90
C PHE A 217 -11.93 0.67 -1.72
N GLY A 218 -12.29 -0.09 -2.75
CA GLY A 218 -13.45 0.27 -3.59
C GLY A 218 -14.80 0.25 -2.84
N PRO A 219 -15.14 -0.79 -2.07
CA PRO A 219 -16.32 -0.81 -1.20
C PRO A 219 -16.33 0.34 -0.20
N ALA A 220 -15.18 0.65 0.42
CA ALA A 220 -15.04 1.80 1.30
C ALA A 220 -15.32 3.12 0.56
N MET A 221 -14.82 3.26 -0.67
CA MET A 221 -15.03 4.44 -1.51
C MET A 221 -16.49 4.62 -1.95
N LYS A 222 -17.37 3.64 -1.80
CA LYS A 222 -18.80 3.80 -2.11
C LYS A 222 -19.46 4.92 -1.31
N ALA A 223 -19.10 5.07 -0.03
CA ALA A 223 -19.65 6.11 0.84
C ALA A 223 -19.18 7.53 0.42
N PHE A 224 -17.95 7.63 -0.07
CA PHE A 224 -17.31 8.88 -0.48
C PHE A 224 -17.69 9.28 -1.92
N SER A 225 -17.64 8.33 -2.86
CA SER A 225 -17.83 8.56 -4.30
C SER A 225 -19.27 8.81 -4.73
N ARG A 226 -20.25 8.63 -3.83
CA ARG A 226 -21.67 8.90 -4.10
C ARG A 226 -22.04 10.38 -4.16
N TYR A 227 -21.11 11.27 -3.81
CA TYR A 227 -21.29 12.73 -3.82
C TYR A 227 -20.42 13.37 -4.90
N ASP A 228 -20.77 14.58 -5.33
CA ASP A 228 -19.95 15.37 -6.27
C ASP A 228 -18.70 15.93 -5.61
N GLU A 229 -18.82 16.31 -4.34
CA GLU A 229 -17.71 16.69 -3.47
C GLU A 229 -18.01 16.30 -2.03
N VAL A 230 -16.96 16.17 -1.24
CA VAL A 230 -17.05 15.91 0.19
C VAL A 230 -16.35 17.02 0.94
N ARG A 231 -16.99 17.55 1.98
CA ARG A 231 -16.49 18.67 2.79
C ARG A 231 -16.53 18.39 4.28
N THR A 232 -15.66 19.03 5.04
CA THR A 232 -15.75 19.10 6.50
C THR A 232 -16.93 19.98 6.93
N ASP A 233 -17.25 19.96 8.23
CA ASP A 233 -18.18 20.89 8.89
C ASP A 233 -17.73 22.36 8.76
N THR A 234 -16.41 22.61 8.70
CA THR A 234 -15.82 23.91 8.42
C THR A 234 -15.91 24.33 6.94
N GLY A 235 -16.39 23.46 6.06
CA GLY A 235 -16.58 23.73 4.63
C GLY A 235 -15.36 23.47 3.74
N GLU A 236 -14.28 22.92 4.30
CA GLU A 236 -13.06 22.56 3.56
C GLU A 236 -13.26 21.28 2.76
N ARG A 237 -12.71 21.22 1.54
CA ARG A 237 -12.82 20.03 0.68
C ARG A 237 -11.93 18.90 1.19
N VAL A 238 -12.51 17.73 1.39
CA VAL A 238 -11.80 16.52 1.77
C VAL A 238 -11.36 15.78 0.52
N ARG A 239 -10.08 15.37 0.48
CA ARG A 239 -9.53 14.58 -0.63
C ARG A 239 -9.76 13.09 -0.38
N VAL A 240 -9.84 12.32 -1.46
CA VAL A 240 -10.09 10.87 -1.41
C VAL A 240 -9.03 10.10 -0.60
N GLY A 241 -7.79 10.60 -0.56
CA GLY A 241 -6.72 9.99 0.25
C GLY A 241 -7.04 9.88 1.73
N GLU A 242 -7.84 10.79 2.27
CA GLU A 242 -8.28 10.71 3.66
C GLU A 242 -9.27 9.55 3.88
N ALA A 243 -10.18 9.32 2.94
CA ALA A 243 -11.09 8.17 2.99
C ALA A 243 -10.33 6.84 2.83
N ILE A 244 -9.31 6.78 1.97
CA ILE A 244 -8.47 5.58 1.81
C ILE A 244 -7.70 5.29 3.09
N ARG A 245 -7.16 6.32 3.75
CA ARG A 245 -6.49 6.20 5.05
C ARG A 245 -7.41 5.58 6.10
N ILE A 246 -8.64 6.09 6.24
CA ILE A 246 -9.64 5.54 7.17
C ILE A 246 -9.97 4.08 6.84
N ALA A 247 -10.14 3.73 5.56
CA ALA A 247 -10.39 2.35 5.15
C ALA A 247 -9.23 1.42 5.52
N SER A 248 -7.99 1.87 5.30
CA SER A 248 -6.77 1.13 5.68
C SER A 248 -6.67 0.95 7.20
N ASP A 249 -7.00 2.00 7.95
CA ASP A 249 -7.05 2.00 9.41
C ASP A 249 -8.06 0.96 9.92
N ALA A 250 -9.26 0.93 9.35
CA ALA A 250 -10.33 0.00 9.71
C ALA A 250 -9.94 -1.47 9.45
N VAL A 251 -9.38 -1.79 8.28
CA VAL A 251 -8.96 -3.16 7.95
C VAL A 251 -7.85 -3.63 8.89
N SER A 252 -6.90 -2.78 9.21
CA SER A 252 -5.81 -3.16 10.10
C SER A 252 -6.30 -3.34 11.54
N ALA A 253 -7.19 -2.46 12.04
CA ALA A 253 -7.79 -2.60 13.36
C ALA A 253 -8.57 -3.93 13.48
N TRP A 254 -9.40 -4.24 12.49
CA TRP A 254 -10.12 -5.53 12.42
C TRP A 254 -9.17 -6.73 12.46
N ARG A 255 -8.05 -6.66 11.73
CA ARG A 255 -7.04 -7.73 11.72
C ARG A 255 -6.36 -7.87 13.07
N VAL A 256 -6.06 -6.75 13.75
CA VAL A 256 -5.47 -6.77 15.09
C VAL A 256 -6.41 -7.44 16.08
N GLU A 257 -7.70 -7.09 16.08
CA GLU A 257 -8.70 -7.71 16.95
C GLU A 257 -8.80 -9.22 16.72
N LYS A 258 -8.73 -9.67 15.46
CA LYS A 258 -8.74 -11.09 15.13
C LYS A 258 -7.52 -11.82 15.69
N LEU A 259 -6.34 -11.21 15.61
CA LEU A 259 -5.13 -11.77 16.19
C LEU A 259 -5.16 -11.79 17.71
N ALA A 260 -5.69 -10.73 18.34
CA ALA A 260 -5.89 -10.69 19.78
C ALA A 260 -6.78 -11.86 20.27
N LYS A 261 -7.87 -12.16 19.54
CA LYS A 261 -8.75 -13.31 19.80
C LYS A 261 -8.08 -14.68 19.63
N ARG A 262 -6.98 -14.77 18.86
CA ARG A 262 -6.21 -16.04 18.67
C ARG A 262 -5.26 -16.35 19.82
N GLY A 263 -5.26 -15.55 20.89
CA GLY A 263 -4.47 -15.83 22.10
C GLY A 263 -3.15 -15.06 22.16
N LEU A 264 -3.22 -13.73 22.05
CA LEU A 264 -2.08 -12.87 22.42
C LEU A 264 -2.06 -12.52 23.93
N GLU A 265 -2.97 -13.11 24.72
CA GLU A 265 -2.97 -12.98 26.18
C GLU A 265 -1.60 -13.45 26.74
N GLY A 266 -0.96 -12.59 27.54
CA GLY A 266 0.38 -12.83 28.07
C GLY A 266 1.55 -12.34 27.20
N VAL A 267 1.35 -12.00 25.93
CA VAL A 267 2.39 -11.39 25.07
C VAL A 267 2.45 -9.89 25.30
N GLU A 268 3.63 -9.33 25.52
CA GLU A 268 3.85 -7.91 25.72
C GLU A 268 3.57 -7.06 24.46
N PRO A 269 3.29 -5.75 24.59
CA PRO A 269 3.02 -4.86 23.46
C PRO A 269 4.07 -4.93 22.33
N GLU A 270 5.35 -4.99 22.68
CA GLU A 270 6.47 -5.13 21.75
C GLU A 270 6.36 -6.40 20.88
N GLY A 271 6.10 -7.55 21.50
CA GLY A 271 5.94 -8.83 20.82
C GLY A 271 4.67 -8.86 19.97
N ARG A 272 3.57 -8.29 20.47
CA ARG A 272 2.31 -8.16 19.69
C ARG A 272 2.52 -7.29 18.46
N PHE A 273 3.22 -6.16 18.58
CA PHE A 273 3.55 -5.30 17.44
C PHE A 273 4.35 -6.06 16.39
N ALA A 274 5.40 -6.78 16.80
CA ALA A 274 6.23 -7.55 15.88
C ALA A 274 5.44 -8.65 15.16
N LEU A 275 4.58 -9.38 15.89
CA LEU A 275 3.70 -10.40 15.31
C LEU A 275 2.70 -9.81 14.32
N LEU A 276 2.12 -8.66 14.65
CA LEU A 276 1.22 -7.94 13.75
C LEU A 276 1.92 -7.49 12.48
N CYS A 277 3.11 -6.91 12.57
CA CYS A 277 3.85 -6.50 11.38
C CYS A 277 4.20 -7.70 10.49
N TRP A 278 4.58 -8.84 11.07
CA TRP A 278 4.85 -10.05 10.31
C TRP A 278 3.59 -10.67 9.69
N ASP A 279 2.44 -10.61 10.36
CA ASP A 279 1.18 -11.16 9.82
C ASP A 279 0.54 -10.23 8.77
N VAL A 280 0.44 -8.93 9.10
CA VAL A 280 -0.28 -7.91 8.33
C VAL A 280 0.55 -7.45 7.13
N LEU A 281 1.82 -7.09 7.35
CA LEU A 281 2.65 -6.40 6.35
C LEU A 281 3.62 -7.37 5.66
N ARG A 282 3.98 -8.47 6.34
CA ARG A 282 4.98 -9.47 5.91
C ARG A 282 6.33 -8.87 5.50
N ALA A 283 6.57 -7.60 5.81
CA ALA A 283 7.70 -6.80 5.36
C ALA A 283 8.48 -6.27 6.56
N ALA A 284 9.81 -6.19 6.39
CA ALA A 284 10.67 -5.58 7.39
C ALA A 284 10.60 -4.03 7.36
N GLU A 285 10.11 -3.43 6.28
CA GLU A 285 9.97 -1.98 6.11
C GLU A 285 8.58 -1.65 5.58
N PHE A 286 7.95 -0.63 6.15
CA PHE A 286 6.56 -0.23 5.88
C PHE A 286 6.34 1.26 6.16
N ARG A 287 5.17 1.81 5.78
CA ARG A 287 4.89 3.25 5.91
C ARG A 287 4.72 3.63 7.38
N PHE A 288 5.07 4.88 7.72
CA PHE A 288 4.90 5.40 9.08
C PHE A 288 3.46 5.30 9.59
N ASN A 289 2.46 5.55 8.74
CA ASN A 289 1.06 5.47 9.15
C ASN A 289 0.62 4.02 9.43
N GLU A 290 1.08 3.05 8.62
CA GLU A 290 0.83 1.62 8.87
C GLU A 290 1.48 1.17 10.18
N ALA A 291 2.72 1.62 10.41
CA ALA A 291 3.40 1.40 11.67
C ALA A 291 2.58 1.96 12.83
N LYS A 292 2.13 3.22 12.71
CA LYS A 292 1.44 3.95 13.77
C LYS A 292 0.11 3.28 14.11
N LEU A 293 -0.60 2.81 13.09
CA LEU A 293 -1.83 2.07 13.21
C LEU A 293 -1.64 0.75 13.97
N LEU A 294 -0.64 -0.06 13.57
CA LEU A 294 -0.31 -1.32 14.27
C LEU A 294 0.21 -1.07 15.68
N GLY A 295 1.01 -0.02 15.88
CA GLY A 295 1.49 0.43 17.18
C GLY A 295 0.33 0.81 18.09
N ASN A 296 -0.58 1.67 17.64
CA ASN A 296 -1.77 2.07 18.41
C ASN A 296 -2.65 0.88 18.77
N ALA A 297 -2.78 -0.09 17.87
CA ALA A 297 -3.55 -1.30 18.11
C ALA A 297 -2.97 -2.20 19.23
N VAL A 298 -1.68 -2.04 19.56
CA VAL A 298 -1.04 -2.67 20.73
C VAL A 298 -0.71 -1.70 21.86
N GLY A 299 -1.18 -0.44 21.78
CA GLY A 299 -0.93 0.58 22.80
C GLY A 299 0.48 1.17 22.77
N MET A 300 1.18 1.13 21.63
CA MET A 300 2.54 1.66 21.45
C MET A 300 2.60 2.77 20.40
N GLU A 301 3.05 3.95 20.81
CA GLU A 301 3.44 5.00 19.86
C GLU A 301 4.76 4.65 19.15
N ILE A 302 4.96 5.15 17.93
CA ILE A 302 6.19 4.87 17.16
C ILE A 302 7.44 5.36 17.89
N ASP A 303 7.35 6.49 18.57
CA ASP A 303 8.49 6.99 19.35
C ASP A 303 8.86 6.03 20.49
N ASN A 304 7.88 5.32 21.07
CA ASN A 304 8.13 4.28 22.07
C ASN A 304 8.78 3.04 21.45
N LEU A 305 8.38 2.65 20.23
CA LEU A 305 8.99 1.54 19.50
C LEU A 305 10.43 1.82 19.06
N VAL A 306 10.71 3.07 18.65
CA VAL A 306 12.07 3.55 18.39
C VAL A 306 12.88 3.59 19.68
N ALA A 307 12.28 4.12 20.75
CA ALA A 307 12.91 4.16 22.07
C ALA A 307 13.16 2.75 22.64
N ALA A 308 12.37 1.74 22.28
CA ALA A 308 12.56 0.34 22.63
C ALA A 308 13.60 -0.38 21.74
N GLY A 309 14.14 0.28 20.72
CA GLY A 309 15.13 -0.31 19.82
C GLY A 309 14.58 -1.44 18.94
N LEU A 310 13.28 -1.41 18.63
CA LEU A 310 12.61 -2.39 17.77
C LEU A 310 12.51 -1.92 16.33
N VAL A 311 12.38 -0.60 16.13
CA VAL A 311 12.22 0.00 14.80
C VAL A 311 13.12 1.21 14.61
N VAL A 312 13.42 1.53 13.36
CA VAL A 312 14.10 2.76 12.95
C VAL A 312 13.21 3.52 11.97
N LYS A 313 13.14 4.84 12.15
CA LYS A 313 12.49 5.76 11.20
C LYS A 313 13.47 6.10 10.07
N SER A 314 13.01 6.03 8.83
CA SER A 314 13.77 6.41 7.64
C SER A 314 12.86 7.17 6.68
N GLY A 315 12.87 8.51 6.76
CA GLY A 315 11.93 9.35 6.01
C GLY A 315 10.48 9.04 6.40
N ASP A 316 9.65 8.72 5.41
CA ASP A 316 8.23 8.37 5.58
C ASP A 316 7.98 6.89 5.93
N ASN A 317 9.06 6.11 6.08
CA ASN A 317 9.01 4.68 6.37
C ASN A 317 9.52 4.36 7.79
N VAL A 318 9.08 3.21 8.28
CA VAL A 318 9.51 2.56 9.51
C VAL A 318 10.02 1.17 9.17
N LYS A 319 11.22 0.84 9.66
CA LYS A 319 11.85 -0.47 9.47
C LYS A 319 11.95 -1.21 10.81
N ILE A 320 11.46 -2.45 10.87
CA ILE A 320 11.71 -3.38 11.99
C ILE A 320 13.15 -3.87 11.91
N LEU A 321 13.84 -3.81 13.03
CA LEU A 321 15.20 -4.31 13.16
C LEU A 321 15.21 -5.84 13.33
N SER A 322 16.04 -6.50 12.53
CA SER A 322 16.33 -7.93 12.66
C SER A 322 17.11 -8.24 13.94
N ALA A 323 17.14 -9.52 14.33
CA ALA A 323 17.93 -9.97 15.48
C ALA A 323 19.42 -9.59 15.34
N GLY A 324 19.99 -9.67 14.14
CA GLY A 324 21.38 -9.26 13.86
C GLY A 324 21.61 -7.77 14.05
N GLU A 325 20.71 -6.91 13.58
CA GLU A 325 20.82 -5.44 13.77
C GLU A 325 20.68 -5.04 15.25
N ARG A 326 19.95 -5.86 16.02
CA ARG A 326 19.77 -5.71 17.48
C ARG A 326 20.87 -6.40 18.30
N ARG A 327 21.92 -6.97 17.70
CA ARG A 327 23.04 -7.60 18.42
C ARG A 327 23.94 -6.55 19.09
N ARG A 328 24.11 -6.66 20.42
CA ARG A 328 25.12 -5.91 21.19
C ARG A 328 26.42 -6.68 21.23
N GLU A 329 27.60 -6.04 21.15
CA GLU A 329 28.89 -6.75 21.10
C GLU A 329 29.20 -7.66 22.30
N ARG A 330 28.82 -7.26 23.52
CA ARG A 330 29.14 -7.97 24.78
C ARG A 330 27.88 -8.20 25.62
N PRO A 331 27.83 -9.23 26.49
CA PRO A 331 26.70 -9.42 27.41
C PRO A 331 26.65 -8.33 28.49
N LEU A 332 25.48 -8.09 29.06
CA LEU A 332 25.35 -7.27 30.28
C LEU A 332 25.85 -8.09 31.48
N ASN A 333 26.40 -7.40 32.48
CA ASN A 333 26.58 -8.01 33.79
C ASN A 333 25.26 -7.95 34.59
N ALA A 334 25.14 -8.76 35.65
CA ALA A 334 23.91 -8.89 36.44
C ALA A 334 23.34 -7.54 36.94
N GLN A 335 24.21 -6.63 37.41
CA GLN A 335 23.79 -5.30 37.87
C GLN A 335 23.24 -4.42 36.73
N GLN A 336 23.85 -4.50 35.54
CA GLN A 336 23.38 -3.78 34.36
C GLN A 336 22.07 -4.35 33.82
N ALA A 337 21.89 -5.67 33.87
CA ALA A 337 20.65 -6.33 33.47
C ALA A 337 19.50 -5.96 34.42
N GLU A 338 19.75 -5.97 35.73
CA GLU A 338 18.76 -5.59 36.75
C GLU A 338 18.37 -4.12 36.65
N LEU A 339 19.34 -3.22 36.44
CA LEU A 339 19.07 -1.80 36.22
C LEU A 339 18.24 -1.55 34.94
N LEU A 340 18.53 -2.29 33.87
CA LEU A 340 17.78 -2.19 32.60
C LEU A 340 16.32 -2.67 32.75
N LEU A 341 16.07 -3.65 33.63
CA LEU A 341 14.72 -4.13 33.95
C LEU A 341 13.95 -3.12 34.82
N LEU A 342 14.63 -2.42 35.74
CA LEU A 342 14.04 -1.47 36.68
C LEU A 342 13.73 -0.09 36.07
N GLU A 343 14.57 0.40 35.17
CA GLU A 343 14.43 1.76 34.60
C GLU A 343 13.32 1.86 33.53
N GLY A 344 12.84 0.74 32.99
CA GLY A 344 11.79 0.75 31.96
C GLY A 344 12.12 1.65 30.76
N ASN A 345 11.10 2.30 30.17
CA ASN A 345 11.28 3.26 29.06
C ASN A 345 11.63 4.70 29.55
N SER A 346 11.85 4.91 30.85
CA SER A 346 12.04 6.21 31.50
C SER A 346 13.44 6.26 32.13
N VAL A 347 14.50 6.80 31.50
CA VAL A 347 14.99 8.19 31.70
C VAL A 347 16.26 8.45 30.83
N GLY A 348 16.49 9.73 30.45
CA GLY A 348 17.80 10.41 30.26
C GLY A 348 18.91 9.88 29.34
N GLY A 349 19.32 10.68 28.35
CA GLY A 349 20.65 10.62 27.69
C GLY A 349 20.73 9.86 26.36
N ARG A 350 20.80 10.59 25.22
CA ARG A 350 20.76 10.05 23.84
C ARG A 350 21.86 9.04 23.45
N GLY A 351 23.00 8.99 24.15
CA GLY A 351 24.18 8.22 23.70
C GLY A 351 24.32 6.78 24.25
N ARG A 352 23.80 6.48 25.45
CA ARG A 352 23.91 5.14 26.09
C ARG A 352 22.71 4.22 25.83
N ARG A 353 21.55 4.78 25.46
CA ARG A 353 20.28 4.05 25.22
C ARG A 353 20.34 3.05 24.07
N GLY A 354 20.89 3.43 22.93
CA GLY A 354 20.88 2.61 21.71
C GLY A 354 21.74 1.33 21.78
N VAL A 355 22.69 1.28 22.73
CA VAL A 355 23.53 0.09 22.96
C VAL A 355 22.94 -0.80 24.06
N ALA A 356 22.32 -0.21 25.08
CA ALA A 356 21.75 -0.95 26.21
C ALA A 356 20.54 -1.82 25.81
N LEU A 357 19.72 -1.37 24.86
CA LEU A 357 18.51 -2.06 24.37
C LEU A 357 18.76 -3.12 23.30
N LYS A 358 20.01 -3.24 22.85
CA LYS A 358 20.48 -4.35 22.03
C LYS A 358 20.66 -5.58 22.91
N ILE A 359 20.60 -6.76 22.31
CA ILE A 359 20.59 -8.04 23.00
C ILE A 359 21.88 -8.83 22.74
N HIS A 360 22.22 -9.72 23.68
CA HIS A 360 23.29 -10.68 23.53
C HIS A 360 22.79 -12.09 23.93
N PRO A 361 23.13 -13.18 23.20
CA PRO A 361 22.68 -14.54 23.55
C PRO A 361 23.13 -15.03 24.93
N GLN A 362 24.18 -14.43 25.48
CA GLN A 362 24.72 -14.74 26.81
C GLN A 362 24.20 -13.81 27.91
N ASP A 363 23.17 -13.00 27.64
CA ASP A 363 22.54 -12.23 28.71
C ASP A 363 21.88 -13.17 29.74
N ASP A 364 21.94 -12.73 31.00
CA ASP A 364 21.39 -13.46 32.14
C ASP A 364 19.85 -13.40 32.14
N SER A 365 19.27 -12.27 31.71
CA SER A 365 17.83 -12.05 31.66
C SER A 365 17.45 -11.17 30.47
N PHE A 366 16.21 -11.33 29.99
CA PHE A 366 15.67 -10.56 28.87
C PHE A 366 14.45 -9.76 29.30
N ARG A 367 14.31 -8.53 28.77
CA ARG A 367 13.28 -7.57 29.17
C ARG A 367 11.90 -7.93 28.60
N THR A 368 11.87 -8.49 27.39
CA THR A 368 10.64 -8.84 26.66
C THR A 368 10.77 -10.24 26.07
N ALA A 369 9.64 -10.91 25.79
CA ALA A 369 9.67 -12.19 25.08
C ALA A 369 10.29 -12.03 23.69
N MET A 370 10.06 -10.88 23.04
CA MET A 370 10.70 -10.52 21.78
C MET A 370 12.24 -10.49 21.87
N ASP A 371 12.80 -10.00 22.99
CA ASP A 371 14.25 -10.02 23.23
C ASP A 371 14.78 -11.44 23.38
N GLY A 372 14.03 -12.31 24.09
CA GLY A 372 14.36 -13.72 24.22
C GLY A 372 14.33 -14.47 22.88
N CYS A 373 13.27 -14.27 22.08
CA CYS A 373 13.13 -14.82 20.73
C CYS A 373 14.30 -14.41 19.82
N HIS A 374 14.68 -13.13 19.84
CA HIS A 374 15.83 -12.66 19.07
C HIS A 374 17.16 -13.19 19.62
N ALA A 375 17.29 -13.43 20.92
CA ALA A 375 18.48 -14.06 21.50
C ALA A 375 18.61 -15.54 21.06
N LEU A 376 17.51 -16.29 20.98
CA LEU A 376 17.48 -17.62 20.38
C LEU A 376 17.91 -17.59 18.91
N ALA A 377 17.39 -16.64 18.14
CA ALA A 377 17.74 -16.47 16.74
C ALA A 377 19.25 -16.16 16.57
N LEU A 378 19.82 -15.30 17.42
CA LEU A 378 21.25 -15.01 17.42
C LEU A 378 22.09 -16.22 17.83
N ALA A 379 21.70 -16.96 18.88
CA ALA A 379 22.38 -18.19 19.27
C ALA A 379 22.41 -19.22 18.14
N TYR A 380 21.30 -19.36 17.41
CA TYR A 380 21.20 -20.22 16.24
C TYR A 380 22.17 -19.78 15.13
N LEU A 381 22.18 -18.48 14.80
CA LEU A 381 23.02 -17.92 13.73
C LEU A 381 24.51 -17.98 14.06
N GLU A 382 24.89 -17.64 15.29
CA GLU A 382 26.30 -17.63 15.75
C GLU A 382 26.91 -19.03 15.78
N ALA A 383 26.10 -20.08 15.96
CA ALA A 383 26.54 -21.47 15.91
C ALA A 383 26.56 -22.08 14.49
N GLY A 384 26.36 -21.26 13.44
CA GLY A 384 26.43 -21.70 12.04
C GLY A 384 25.13 -22.31 11.50
N GLY A 385 24.02 -22.20 12.24
CA GLY A 385 22.71 -22.72 11.83
C GLY A 385 22.62 -24.25 11.81
N GLY A 386 21.58 -24.79 11.16
CA GLY A 386 21.34 -26.22 11.06
C GLY A 386 21.17 -26.89 12.43
N SER A 387 21.65 -28.13 12.56
CA SER A 387 21.58 -28.89 13.81
C SER A 387 22.38 -28.24 14.94
N ALA A 388 23.55 -27.67 14.64
CA ALA A 388 24.38 -26.96 15.61
C ALA A 388 23.67 -25.71 16.16
N GLY A 389 23.06 -24.92 15.29
CA GLY A 389 22.23 -23.78 15.67
C GLY A 389 21.03 -24.17 16.53
N ILE A 390 20.31 -25.23 16.17
CA ILE A 390 19.18 -25.75 16.97
C ILE A 390 19.68 -26.15 18.36
N GLY A 391 20.82 -26.82 18.45
CA GLY A 391 21.44 -27.21 19.71
C GLY A 391 21.77 -26.00 20.61
N ALA A 392 22.37 -24.96 20.03
CA ALA A 392 22.73 -23.73 20.74
C ALA A 392 21.49 -22.97 21.26
N ALA A 393 20.47 -22.79 20.42
CA ALA A 393 19.21 -22.17 20.83
C ALA A 393 18.49 -23.00 21.91
N SER A 394 18.47 -24.33 21.78
CA SER A 394 17.87 -25.22 22.78
C SER A 394 18.61 -25.23 24.11
N ALA A 395 19.93 -25.01 24.10
CA ALA A 395 20.72 -24.85 25.32
C ALA A 395 20.42 -23.51 26.01
N LEU A 396 20.27 -22.43 25.23
CA LEU A 396 19.85 -21.13 25.74
C LEU A 396 18.46 -21.19 26.38
N ALA A 397 17.48 -21.78 25.69
CA ALA A 397 16.13 -21.95 26.23
C ALA A 397 16.13 -22.69 27.57
N ARG A 398 16.88 -23.79 27.68
CA ARG A 398 17.04 -24.54 28.94
C ARG A 398 17.71 -23.71 30.05
N ARG A 399 18.71 -22.88 29.72
CA ARG A 399 19.37 -22.00 30.70
C ARG A 399 18.40 -20.95 31.25
N GLN A 400 17.51 -20.44 30.40
CA GLN A 400 16.55 -19.39 30.72
C GLN A 400 15.23 -19.94 31.30
N GLY A 401 15.01 -21.26 31.25
CA GLY A 401 13.80 -21.90 31.76
C GLY A 401 12.56 -21.65 30.90
N TRP A 402 12.73 -21.46 29.59
CA TRP A 402 11.66 -21.22 28.62
C TRP A 402 11.00 -22.49 28.10
#